data_AF-A0A6S7LMU6-F1
#
_entry.id   AF-A0A6S7LMU6-F1
#
_cell.length_a   1.000
_cell.length_b   1.000
_cell.length_c   1.000
_cell.angle_alpha   90.00
_cell.angle_beta   90.00
_cell.angle_gamma   90.00
#
_symmetry.space_group_name_H-M   'P 1'
#
loop_
_entity.id
_entity.type
_entity.pdbx_description
1 polymer ?
#
loop_
_entity_poly.entity_id
_entity_poly.type
_entity_poly.pdbx_seq_one_letter_code
_entity_poly.pdbx_strand_id
1 'polypeptide(L)'
;MDPNATNQTVDQISTEISDHELDSNRCADSAVQDHATQIYRSKMARKTAKANVTRKINEIAELVKDVNNLERVQSVYYDFEESLRKFTLAHGNYHANLTDEDDVQESEAYYSVEVRRTSAFKDRIKTWLENNEFCHKNVTEQFNEIRPSDSVSNICSRTDCGSKSSRKSKVVRSDIGSMSSRVSSKGSAFSAKAAAAARKA
;
A
#
# COMPACT_ATOMS: atom_id res chain seq x y z
N MET A 1 -20.44 71.06 -68.67
CA MET A 1 -19.14 70.74 -68.06
C MET A 1 -19.16 71.36 -66.69
N ASP A 2 -19.44 70.54 -65.68
CA ASP A 2 -19.56 70.98 -64.29
C ASP A 2 -18.61 70.14 -63.44
N PRO A 3 -17.68 70.76 -62.70
CA PRO A 3 -16.86 70.06 -61.72
C PRO A 3 -17.28 70.49 -60.31
N ASN A 4 -17.99 69.64 -59.57
CA ASN A 4 -17.93 69.70 -58.11
C ASN A 4 -18.38 68.38 -57.47
N ALA A 5 -17.52 67.38 -57.53
CA ALA A 5 -17.59 66.23 -56.63
C ALA A 5 -16.55 66.47 -55.53
N THR A 6 -16.98 66.79 -54.32
CA THR A 6 -16.11 66.69 -53.15
C THR A 6 -16.92 66.34 -51.90
N ASN A 7 -16.57 65.18 -51.36
CA ASN A 7 -16.58 64.81 -49.95
C ASN A 7 -17.93 64.47 -49.30
N GLN A 8 -18.32 63.21 -49.48
CA GLN A 8 -19.20 62.49 -48.56
C GLN A 8 -18.67 61.06 -48.35
N THR A 9 -17.45 60.90 -47.83
CA THR A 9 -16.93 59.57 -47.46
C THR A 9 -15.81 59.67 -46.42
N VAL A 10 -16.14 60.07 -45.20
CA VAL A 10 -15.32 59.78 -44.01
C VAL A 10 -16.23 59.94 -42.81
N ASP A 11 -17.01 58.91 -42.51
CA ASP A 11 -17.69 58.73 -41.21
C ASP A 11 -18.33 57.32 -41.11
N GLN A 12 -17.68 56.28 -41.66
CA GLN A 12 -18.19 54.89 -41.58
C GLN A 12 -17.11 53.84 -41.28
N ILE A 13 -16.03 54.19 -40.56
CA ILE A 13 -14.98 53.19 -40.20
C ILE A 13 -14.77 53.09 -38.67
N SER A 14 -15.51 53.81 -37.83
CA SER A 14 -15.25 53.83 -36.38
C SER A 14 -16.23 53.04 -35.50
N THR A 15 -17.11 52.20 -36.07
CA THR A 15 -18.15 51.54 -35.26
C THR A 15 -18.39 50.06 -35.58
N GLU A 16 -17.40 49.32 -36.08
CA GLU A 16 -17.54 47.88 -36.35
C GLU A 16 -16.37 47.02 -35.82
N ILE A 17 -15.74 47.42 -34.71
CA ILE A 17 -14.74 46.57 -34.02
C ILE A 17 -15.22 46.15 -32.60
N SER A 18 -16.27 46.76 -32.06
CA SER A 18 -16.58 46.58 -30.62
C SER A 18 -17.31 45.29 -30.23
N ASP A 19 -18.05 44.63 -31.12
CA ASP A 19 -18.97 43.56 -30.68
C ASP A 19 -18.44 42.13 -30.93
N HIS A 20 -17.50 41.94 -31.86
CA HIS A 20 -16.97 40.61 -32.16
C HIS A 20 -15.73 40.23 -31.34
N GLU A 21 -15.04 41.23 -30.75
CA GLU A 21 -13.82 41.03 -29.95
C GLU A 21 -14.14 40.73 -28.47
N LEU A 22 -15.27 41.21 -27.95
CA LEU A 22 -15.71 40.93 -26.57
C LEU A 22 -16.18 39.49 -26.35
N ASP A 23 -16.81 38.87 -27.36
CA ASP A 23 -17.31 37.49 -27.25
C ASP A 23 -16.18 36.45 -27.35
N SER A 24 -15.13 36.76 -28.12
CA SER A 24 -13.93 35.93 -28.24
C SER A 24 -13.10 35.93 -26.94
N ASN A 25 -12.94 37.10 -26.30
CA ASN A 25 -12.24 37.23 -25.02
C ASN A 25 -12.99 36.55 -23.86
N ARG A 26 -14.33 36.62 -23.84
CA ARG A 26 -15.16 35.97 -22.82
C ARG A 26 -15.13 34.43 -22.93
N CYS A 27 -15.02 33.90 -24.15
CA CYS A 27 -14.88 32.46 -24.39
C CYS A 27 -13.50 31.93 -23.95
N ALA A 28 -12.42 32.70 -24.21
CA ALA A 28 -11.07 32.37 -23.76
C ALA A 28 -10.96 32.38 -22.22
N ASP A 29 -11.53 33.38 -21.55
CA ASP A 29 -11.53 33.46 -20.08
C ASP A 29 -12.31 32.31 -19.43
N SER A 30 -13.42 31.87 -20.03
CA SER A 30 -14.18 30.69 -19.56
C SER A 30 -13.35 29.40 -19.70
N ALA A 31 -12.69 29.21 -20.85
CA ALA A 31 -11.91 28.00 -21.12
C ALA A 31 -10.67 27.88 -20.21
N VAL A 32 -10.00 29.00 -19.93
CA VAL A 32 -8.87 29.05 -18.98
C VAL A 32 -9.32 28.74 -17.56
N GLN A 33 -10.48 29.27 -17.14
CA GLN A 33 -11.08 28.99 -15.83
C GLN A 33 -11.48 27.51 -15.67
N ASP A 34 -12.00 26.89 -16.73
CA ASP A 34 -12.38 25.48 -16.75
C ASP A 34 -11.15 24.56 -16.65
N HIS A 35 -10.05 24.88 -17.34
CA HIS A 35 -8.80 24.12 -17.28
C HIS A 35 -8.17 24.15 -15.89
N ALA A 36 -8.05 25.34 -15.27
CA ALA A 36 -7.52 25.48 -13.91
C ALA A 36 -8.37 24.70 -12.88
N THR A 37 -9.70 24.74 -13.05
CA THR A 37 -10.63 23.98 -12.21
C THR A 37 -10.42 22.46 -12.38
N GLN A 38 -10.22 21.99 -13.61
CA GLN A 38 -9.96 20.57 -13.90
C GLN A 38 -8.63 20.08 -13.31
N ILE A 39 -7.56 20.86 -13.42
CA ILE A 39 -6.27 20.56 -12.77
C ILE A 39 -6.46 20.45 -11.24
N TYR A 40 -7.16 21.41 -10.63
CA TYR A 40 -7.41 21.38 -9.19
C TYR A 40 -8.18 20.12 -8.76
N ARG A 41 -9.24 19.77 -9.48
CA ARG A 41 -10.07 18.58 -9.18
C ARG A 41 -9.26 17.29 -9.32
N SER A 42 -8.50 17.13 -10.39
CA SER A 42 -7.65 15.95 -10.62
C SER A 42 -6.52 15.85 -9.58
N LYS A 43 -5.93 16.98 -9.17
CA LYS A 43 -4.95 17.04 -8.07
C LYS A 43 -5.54 16.55 -6.75
N MET A 44 -6.76 16.96 -6.42
CA MET A 44 -7.45 16.52 -5.21
C MET A 44 -7.82 15.04 -5.26
N ALA A 45 -8.29 14.54 -6.40
CA ALA A 45 -8.54 13.11 -6.59
C ALA A 45 -7.26 12.28 -6.37
N ARG A 46 -6.12 12.71 -6.93
CA ARG A 46 -4.81 12.08 -6.71
C ARG A 46 -4.43 12.07 -5.23
N LYS A 47 -4.60 13.19 -4.52
CA LYS A 47 -4.30 13.30 -3.07
C LYS A 47 -5.16 12.33 -2.25
N THR A 48 -6.46 12.28 -2.51
CA THR A 48 -7.38 11.38 -1.82
C THR A 48 -7.03 9.91 -2.08
N ALA A 49 -6.75 9.56 -3.34
CA ALA A 49 -6.33 8.19 -3.69
C ALA A 49 -5.03 7.78 -2.98
N LYS A 50 -4.03 8.68 -2.91
CA LYS A 50 -2.81 8.44 -2.13
C LYS A 50 -3.10 8.25 -0.64
N ALA A 51 -4.00 9.04 -0.06
CA ALA A 51 -4.37 8.91 1.34
C ALA A 51 -4.96 7.51 1.62
N ASN A 52 -5.78 6.99 0.71
CA ASN A 52 -6.33 5.63 0.82
C ASN A 52 -5.24 4.56 0.75
N VAL A 53 -4.31 4.66 -0.20
CA VAL A 53 -3.12 3.77 -0.27
C VAL A 53 -2.36 3.79 1.04
N THR A 54 -2.09 4.98 1.58
CA THR A 54 -1.35 5.14 2.84
C THR A 54 -2.09 4.52 4.02
N ARG A 55 -3.42 4.68 4.09
CA ARG A 55 -4.25 4.05 5.11
C ARG A 55 -4.15 2.53 5.05
N LYS A 56 -4.21 1.94 3.85
CA LYS A 56 -4.10 0.50 3.67
C LYS A 56 -2.71 -0.04 3.99
N ILE A 57 -1.65 0.70 3.66
CA ILE A 57 -0.28 0.37 4.10
C ILE A 57 -0.21 0.28 5.62
N ASN A 58 -0.78 1.26 6.34
CA ASN A 58 -0.77 1.27 7.80
C ASN A 58 -1.62 0.13 8.39
N GLU A 59 -2.80 -0.14 7.81
CA GLU A 59 -3.65 -1.26 8.23
C GLU A 59 -2.91 -2.60 8.13
N ILE A 60 -2.26 -2.85 6.98
CA ILE A 60 -1.45 -4.06 6.77
C ILE A 60 -0.26 -4.10 7.72
N ALA A 61 0.45 -2.98 7.90
CA ALA A 61 1.63 -2.91 8.78
C ALA A 61 1.32 -3.25 10.24
N GLU A 62 0.10 -2.98 10.71
CA GLU A 62 -0.37 -3.42 12.02
C GLU A 62 -0.73 -4.91 12.03
N LEU A 63 -1.43 -5.40 11.01
CA LEU A 63 -1.89 -6.79 10.95
C LEU A 63 -0.75 -7.80 10.85
N VAL A 64 0.31 -7.51 10.08
CA VAL A 64 1.46 -8.42 9.90
C VAL A 64 2.31 -8.65 11.15
N LYS A 65 2.04 -7.93 12.23
CA LYS A 65 2.70 -8.15 13.54
C LYS A 65 2.25 -9.46 14.19
N ASP A 66 1.08 -9.97 13.83
CA ASP A 66 0.53 -11.22 14.34
C ASP A 66 0.21 -12.17 13.17
N VAL A 67 0.84 -13.34 13.20
CA VAL A 67 0.72 -14.37 12.16
C VAL A 67 -0.70 -14.94 12.07
N ASN A 68 -1.47 -14.88 13.17
CA ASN A 68 -2.85 -15.35 13.17
C ASN A 68 -3.78 -14.49 12.30
N ASN A 69 -3.35 -13.28 11.90
CA ASN A 69 -4.13 -12.39 11.03
C ASN A 69 -3.95 -12.68 9.53
N LEU A 70 -3.41 -13.83 9.14
CA LEU A 70 -3.05 -14.16 7.76
C LEU A 70 -4.17 -13.85 6.74
N GLU A 71 -5.38 -14.36 6.99
CA GLU A 71 -6.54 -14.15 6.11
C GLU A 71 -6.92 -12.67 6.02
N ARG A 72 -6.86 -11.95 7.14
CA ARG A 72 -7.15 -10.51 7.17
C ARG A 72 -6.10 -9.71 6.42
N VAL A 73 -4.82 -10.05 6.57
CA VAL A 73 -3.72 -9.43 5.79
C VAL A 73 -3.96 -9.64 4.30
N GLN A 74 -4.31 -10.86 3.88
CA GLN A 74 -4.59 -11.17 2.48
C GLN A 74 -5.76 -10.34 1.93
N SER A 75 -6.87 -10.25 2.67
CA SER A 75 -8.02 -9.41 2.29
C SER A 75 -7.64 -7.94 2.14
N VAL A 76 -6.96 -7.35 3.14
CA VAL A 76 -6.57 -5.92 3.09
C VAL A 76 -5.50 -5.68 2.01
N TYR A 77 -4.67 -6.67 1.70
CA TYR A 77 -3.70 -6.59 0.61
C TYR A 77 -4.37 -6.46 -0.76
N TYR A 78 -5.49 -7.15 -1.01
CA TYR A 78 -6.28 -6.93 -2.23
C TYR A 78 -6.87 -5.52 -2.29
N ASP A 79 -7.44 -5.02 -1.19
CA ASP A 79 -7.92 -3.63 -1.11
C ASP A 79 -6.81 -2.61 -1.38
N PHE A 80 -5.60 -2.92 -0.90
CA PHE A 80 -4.40 -2.11 -1.14
C PHE A 80 -4.05 -2.07 -2.62
N GLU A 81 -4.04 -3.21 -3.32
CA GLU A 81 -3.79 -3.26 -4.76
C GLU A 81 -4.85 -2.48 -5.56
N GLU A 82 -6.12 -2.58 -5.17
CA GLU A 82 -7.19 -1.79 -5.80
C GLU A 82 -6.98 -0.28 -5.56
N SER A 83 -6.60 0.10 -4.34
CA SER A 83 -6.31 1.49 -3.97
C SER A 83 -5.11 2.04 -4.75
N LEU A 84 -4.06 1.23 -4.96
CA LEU A 84 -2.93 1.59 -5.79
C LEU A 84 -3.36 1.84 -7.24
N ARG A 85 -4.20 0.97 -7.80
CA ARG A 85 -4.70 1.14 -9.17
C ARG A 85 -5.49 2.44 -9.33
N LYS A 86 -6.32 2.78 -8.34
CA LYS A 86 -7.04 4.07 -8.27
C LYS A 86 -6.08 5.26 -8.19
N PHE A 87 -5.01 5.13 -7.40
CA PHE A 87 -3.97 6.17 -7.31
C PHE A 87 -3.22 6.36 -8.63
N THR A 88 -2.81 5.28 -9.30
CA THR A 88 -2.17 5.33 -10.62
C THR A 88 -3.05 6.02 -11.65
N LEU A 89 -4.34 5.66 -11.71
CA LEU A 89 -5.30 6.29 -12.62
C LEU A 89 -5.47 7.79 -12.30
N ALA A 90 -5.65 8.14 -11.02
CA ALA A 90 -5.80 9.53 -10.61
C ALA A 90 -4.53 10.35 -10.87
N HIS A 91 -3.35 9.76 -10.74
CA HIS A 91 -2.09 10.38 -11.09
C HIS A 91 -2.00 10.63 -12.60
N GLY A 92 -2.28 9.62 -13.44
CA GLY A 92 -2.26 9.77 -14.89
C GLY A 92 -3.22 10.86 -15.37
N ASN A 93 -4.43 10.91 -14.80
CA ASN A 93 -5.40 11.97 -15.10
C ASN A 93 -4.87 13.35 -14.69
N TYR A 94 -4.28 13.50 -13.49
CA TYR A 94 -3.69 14.77 -13.07
C TYR A 94 -2.56 15.21 -13.99
N HIS A 95 -1.63 14.31 -14.28
CA HIS A 95 -0.43 14.58 -15.07
C HIS A 95 -0.78 14.96 -16.52
N ALA A 96 -1.78 14.31 -17.12
CA ALA A 96 -2.25 14.63 -18.47
C ALA A 96 -2.87 16.03 -18.62
N ASN A 97 -3.27 16.68 -17.52
CA ASN A 97 -3.79 18.05 -17.54
C ASN A 97 -2.69 19.11 -17.25
N LEU A 98 -1.44 18.70 -17.05
CA LEU A 98 -0.33 19.64 -16.85
C LEU A 98 0.20 20.11 -18.20
N THR A 99 0.38 21.42 -18.33
CA THR A 99 0.90 22.06 -19.55
C THR A 99 2.30 22.67 -19.34
N ASP A 100 2.63 22.98 -18.09
CA ASP A 100 3.93 23.53 -17.72
C ASP A 100 4.96 22.40 -17.56
N GLU A 101 6.12 22.56 -18.17
CA GLU A 101 7.16 21.52 -18.23
C GLU A 101 7.75 21.23 -16.84
N ASP A 102 7.92 22.26 -16.00
CA ASP A 102 8.46 22.07 -14.65
C ASP A 102 7.44 21.29 -13.78
N ASP A 103 6.15 21.61 -13.90
CA ASP A 103 5.07 20.87 -13.24
C ASP A 103 4.98 19.40 -13.71
N VAL A 104 5.17 19.15 -15.01
CA VAL A 104 5.20 17.81 -15.61
C VAL A 104 6.35 17.00 -15.00
N GLN A 105 7.56 17.55 -15.00
CA GLN A 105 8.74 16.89 -14.43
C GLN A 105 8.61 16.64 -12.93
N GLU A 106 8.12 17.61 -12.16
CA GLU A 106 7.88 17.44 -10.73
C GLU A 106 6.86 16.33 -10.49
N SER A 107 5.77 16.30 -11.27
CA SER A 107 4.73 15.29 -11.16
C SER A 107 5.26 13.89 -11.45
N GLU A 108 6.09 13.71 -12.48
CA GLU A 108 6.69 12.43 -12.84
C GLU A 108 7.69 11.95 -11.79
N ALA A 109 8.57 12.84 -11.33
CA ALA A 109 9.54 12.55 -10.27
C ALA A 109 8.83 12.10 -8.98
N TYR A 110 7.77 12.82 -8.59
CA TYR A 110 6.95 12.47 -7.45
C TYR A 110 6.33 11.07 -7.59
N TYR A 111 5.73 10.76 -8.74
CA TYR A 111 5.09 9.46 -8.96
C TYR A 111 6.08 8.31 -8.95
N SER A 112 7.25 8.52 -9.55
CA SER A 112 8.33 7.52 -9.58
C SER A 112 8.78 7.12 -8.17
N VAL A 113 8.88 8.09 -7.25
CA VAL A 113 9.20 7.82 -5.83
C VAL A 113 8.09 6.99 -5.16
N GLU A 114 6.83 7.35 -5.38
CA GLU A 114 5.69 6.65 -4.78
C GLU A 114 5.53 5.23 -5.35
N VAL A 115 5.75 5.01 -6.64
CA VAL A 115 5.74 3.67 -7.27
C VAL A 115 6.84 2.80 -6.67
N ARG A 116 8.06 3.31 -6.54
CA ARG A 116 9.17 2.55 -5.92
C ARG A 116 8.84 2.17 -4.48
N ARG A 117 8.33 3.11 -3.69
CA ARG A 117 7.92 2.87 -2.30
C ARG A 117 6.84 1.81 -2.19
N THR A 118 5.81 1.92 -3.00
CA THR A 118 4.65 1.02 -2.96
C THR A 118 4.96 -0.36 -3.52
N SER A 119 5.82 -0.46 -4.53
CA SER A 119 6.33 -1.75 -5.03
C SER A 119 7.15 -2.47 -3.95
N ALA A 120 8.09 -1.79 -3.30
CA ALA A 120 8.89 -2.39 -2.24
C ALA A 120 8.01 -2.87 -1.06
N PHE A 121 6.95 -2.13 -0.74
CA PHE A 121 5.96 -2.57 0.25
C PHE A 121 5.21 -3.81 -0.22
N LYS A 122 4.72 -3.80 -1.46
CA LYS A 122 4.00 -4.92 -2.09
C LYS A 122 4.81 -6.22 -2.02
N ASP A 123 6.07 -6.17 -2.40
CA ASP A 123 6.95 -7.35 -2.42
C ASP A 123 7.17 -7.89 -1.00
N ARG A 124 7.38 -7.02 -0.02
CA ARG A 124 7.52 -7.42 1.39
C ARG A 124 6.29 -8.16 1.92
N ILE A 125 5.10 -7.68 1.58
CA ILE A 125 3.85 -8.32 2.04
C ILE A 125 3.61 -9.65 1.33
N LYS A 126 3.91 -9.75 0.03
CA LYS A 126 3.84 -11.02 -0.69
C LYS A 126 4.74 -12.08 -0.06
N THR A 127 6.02 -11.75 0.19
CA THR A 127 6.95 -12.66 0.85
C THR A 127 6.46 -13.05 2.25
N TRP A 128 5.87 -12.11 3.00
CA TRP A 128 5.29 -12.43 4.31
C TRP A 128 4.10 -13.41 4.18
N LEU A 129 3.19 -13.19 3.24
CA LEU A 129 2.05 -14.07 2.99
C LEU A 129 2.52 -15.48 2.59
N GLU A 130 3.44 -15.58 1.64
CA GLU A 130 3.99 -16.86 1.15
C GLU A 130 4.64 -17.68 2.29
N ASN A 131 5.46 -17.03 3.12
CA ASN A 131 6.14 -17.69 4.24
C ASN A 131 5.16 -18.19 5.31
N ASN A 132 4.13 -17.41 5.63
CA ASN A 132 3.19 -17.74 6.70
C ASN A 132 2.10 -18.71 6.23
N GLU A 133 1.68 -18.65 4.97
CA GLU A 133 0.82 -19.68 4.37
C GLU A 133 1.47 -21.06 4.42
N PHE A 134 2.76 -21.15 4.11
CA PHE A 134 3.51 -22.40 4.18
C PHE A 134 3.52 -22.95 5.62
N CYS A 135 3.84 -22.11 6.62
CA CYS A 135 3.84 -22.52 8.02
C CYS A 135 2.44 -22.95 8.50
N HIS A 136 1.38 -22.22 8.14
CA HIS A 136 0.02 -22.51 8.58
C HIS A 136 -0.49 -23.85 8.02
N LYS A 137 -0.16 -24.17 6.75
CA LYS A 137 -0.52 -25.44 6.12
C LYS A 137 0.19 -26.63 6.78
N ASN A 138 1.50 -26.53 7.01
CA ASN A 138 2.28 -27.60 7.66
C ASN A 138 1.86 -27.88 9.11
N VAL A 139 1.53 -26.85 9.88
CA VAL A 139 1.06 -27.01 11.27
C VAL A 139 -0.31 -27.69 11.30
N THR A 140 -1.21 -27.29 10.41
CA THR A 140 -2.56 -27.89 10.33
C THR A 140 -2.50 -29.37 9.94
N GLU A 141 -1.61 -29.73 9.02
CA GLU A 141 -1.40 -31.14 8.63
C GLU A 141 -0.81 -31.97 9.77
N GLN A 142 0.15 -31.45 10.54
CA GLN A 142 0.69 -32.14 11.73
C GLN A 142 -0.35 -32.40 12.83
N PHE A 143 -1.29 -31.48 13.06
CA PHE A 143 -2.35 -31.68 14.06
C PHE A 143 -3.47 -32.60 13.58
N ASN A 144 -3.70 -32.69 12.27
CA ASN A 144 -4.69 -33.60 11.69
C ASN A 144 -4.16 -35.04 11.53
N GLU A 145 -2.85 -35.25 11.68
CA GLU A 145 -2.21 -36.58 11.69
C GLU A 145 -2.16 -37.21 13.10
N ILE A 146 -3.01 -36.78 14.05
CA ILE A 146 -3.23 -37.51 15.30
C ILE A 146 -4.39 -38.47 15.07
N ARG A 147 -4.08 -39.75 14.81
CA ARG A 147 -5.12 -40.78 14.67
C ARG A 147 -5.69 -41.09 16.06
N PRO A 148 -7.01 -41.34 16.20
CA PRO A 148 -7.61 -41.74 17.49
C PRO A 148 -7.00 -43.03 18.08
N SER A 149 -6.30 -43.83 17.25
CA SER A 149 -5.53 -45.01 17.66
C SER A 149 -4.31 -44.71 18.53
N ASP A 150 -3.83 -43.46 18.58
CA ASP A 150 -2.71 -43.04 19.43
C ASP A 150 -3.14 -42.75 20.88
N SER A 151 -4.43 -42.95 21.20
CA SER A 151 -4.93 -42.95 22.58
C SER A 151 -4.41 -44.18 23.32
N VAL A 152 -3.28 -44.05 24.01
CA VAL A 152 -2.80 -45.05 24.99
C VAL A 152 -3.70 -45.06 26.23
N SER A 153 -4.88 -45.67 26.09
CA SER A 153 -5.69 -46.14 27.22
C SER A 153 -5.07 -47.41 27.77
N ASN A 154 -4.03 -47.27 28.59
CA ASN A 154 -3.56 -48.37 29.44
C ASN A 154 -4.36 -48.36 30.76
N ILE A 155 -5.63 -48.77 30.70
CA ILE A 155 -6.38 -49.16 31.91
C ILE A 155 -6.10 -50.63 32.16
N CYS A 156 -5.40 -50.85 33.27
CA CYS A 156 -5.02 -52.14 33.81
C CYS A 156 -6.27 -52.96 34.16
N SER A 157 -6.51 -54.06 33.44
CA SER A 157 -7.39 -55.14 33.88
C SER A 157 -6.68 -56.48 33.65
N ARG A 158 -5.84 -56.86 34.61
CA ARG A 158 -5.32 -58.22 34.74
C ARG A 158 -6.05 -58.91 35.89
N THR A 159 -6.92 -59.85 35.55
CA THR A 159 -7.27 -60.98 36.42
C THR A 159 -6.94 -62.26 35.66
N ASP A 160 -5.94 -62.98 36.19
CA ASP A 160 -5.76 -64.44 36.21
C ASP A 160 -5.66 -65.19 34.86
N CYS A 161 -4.77 -66.16 34.62
CA CYS A 161 -4.00 -67.08 35.45
C CYS A 161 -2.93 -67.78 34.57
N GLY A 162 -1.86 -68.32 35.16
CA GLY A 162 -1.13 -69.45 34.56
C GLY A 162 0.39 -69.33 34.49
N SER A 163 1.05 -69.81 35.54
CA SER A 163 2.50 -69.92 35.75
C SER A 163 3.29 -70.63 34.62
N LYS A 164 4.53 -70.17 34.36
CA LYS A 164 5.73 -71.03 34.27
C LYS A 164 7.03 -70.22 34.18
N SER A 165 8.09 -70.87 34.64
CA SER A 165 9.29 -70.34 35.26
C SER A 165 10.47 -70.12 34.30
N SER A 166 11.35 -69.19 34.71
CA SER A 166 12.79 -69.08 34.42
C SER A 166 13.25 -68.65 33.02
N ARG A 167 13.97 -67.54 32.94
CA ARG A 167 15.45 -67.48 32.90
C ARG A 167 15.95 -66.03 32.86
N LYS A 168 17.16 -65.87 33.39
CA LYS A 168 17.85 -64.65 33.80
C LYS A 168 18.31 -63.74 32.65
N SER A 169 18.69 -62.52 33.05
CA SER A 169 19.58 -61.53 32.40
C SER A 169 18.88 -60.59 31.41
N LYS A 170 19.14 -59.28 31.33
CA LYS A 170 20.23 -58.44 31.84
C LYS A 170 19.70 -56.99 31.95
N VAL A 171 20.12 -56.30 33.00
CA VAL A 171 19.92 -54.86 33.21
C VAL A 171 20.72 -54.09 32.16
N VAL A 172 20.07 -53.16 31.45
CA VAL A 172 20.74 -51.97 30.90
C VAL A 172 19.86 -50.76 31.21
N ARG A 173 20.42 -49.89 32.04
CA ARG A 173 19.97 -48.53 32.33
C ARG A 173 20.51 -47.60 31.25
N SER A 174 19.72 -46.61 30.86
CA SER A 174 20.15 -45.27 30.43
C SER A 174 18.93 -44.53 29.88
N ASP A 175 18.72 -43.23 30.05
CA ASP A 175 19.14 -42.23 31.02
C ASP A 175 18.19 -41.06 30.80
N ILE A 176 17.85 -40.39 31.90
CA ILE A 176 17.13 -39.13 31.91
C ILE A 176 18.08 -38.05 31.41
N GLY A 177 17.66 -37.29 30.40
CA GLY A 177 18.47 -36.22 29.82
C GLY A 177 17.61 -35.04 29.38
N SER A 178 17.22 -34.21 30.35
CA SER A 178 16.72 -32.86 30.11
C SER A 178 17.75 -32.00 29.40
N MET A 179 17.36 -31.23 28.38
CA MET A 179 18.00 -29.93 28.09
C MET A 179 16.94 -28.88 27.73
N SER A 180 16.57 -28.14 28.76
CA SER A 180 16.05 -26.78 28.71
C SER A 180 17.20 -25.79 28.43
N SER A 181 16.84 -24.55 28.05
CA SER A 181 17.66 -23.33 27.95
C SER A 181 18.24 -23.03 26.56
N ARG A 182 18.29 -21.80 26.03
CA ARG A 182 18.14 -20.45 26.60
C ARG A 182 17.55 -19.49 25.56
N VAL A 183 16.67 -18.62 26.07
CA VAL A 183 16.38 -17.28 25.55
C VAL A 183 17.66 -16.45 25.51
N SER A 184 17.91 -15.76 24.40
CA SER A 184 18.79 -14.58 24.37
C SER A 184 18.10 -13.45 23.65
N SER A 185 17.41 -12.64 24.45
CA SER A 185 17.06 -11.25 24.19
C SER A 185 18.33 -10.40 24.20
N LYS A 186 18.42 -9.40 23.31
CA LYS A 186 19.20 -8.13 23.37
C LYS A 186 19.30 -7.60 21.93
N GLY A 187 18.99 -6.37 21.57
CA GLY A 187 18.57 -5.20 22.32
C GLY A 187 18.43 -4.03 21.34
N SER A 188 17.40 -3.22 21.55
CA SER A 188 17.17 -1.92 20.94
C SER A 188 18.18 -0.88 21.43
N ALA A 189 18.66 0.01 20.55
CA ALA A 189 19.17 1.34 20.92
C ALA A 189 19.02 2.26 19.69
N PHE A 190 17.95 3.04 19.61
CA PHE A 190 17.80 4.43 20.06
C PHE A 190 18.43 5.48 19.16
N SER A 191 17.53 6.33 18.63
CA SER A 191 17.81 7.54 17.87
C SER A 191 18.42 8.61 18.77
N ALA A 192 19.38 9.37 18.26
CA ALA A 192 19.76 10.66 18.81
C ALA A 192 19.74 11.71 17.67
N LYS A 193 18.69 12.51 17.63
CA LYS A 193 18.63 13.75 16.84
C LYS A 193 18.78 14.92 17.82
N ALA A 194 19.96 15.50 17.87
CA ALA A 194 20.21 16.74 18.58
C ALA A 194 19.80 17.93 17.69
N ALA A 195 18.86 18.73 18.18
CA ALA A 195 18.54 20.05 17.65
C ALA A 195 19.47 21.07 18.32
N ALA A 196 20.20 21.86 17.53
CA ALA A 196 20.94 23.01 18.00
C ALA A 196 20.31 24.27 17.41
N ALA A 197 19.77 25.10 18.30
CA ALA A 197 19.30 26.44 18.04
C ALA A 197 20.49 27.39 17.80
N ALA A 198 20.43 28.21 16.76
CA ALA A 198 21.24 29.42 16.66
C ALA A 198 20.32 30.63 16.75
N ARG A 199 20.53 31.40 17.82
CA ARG A 199 19.77 32.58 18.19
C ARG A 199 20.09 33.75 17.26
N LYS A 200 19.03 34.48 16.90
CA LYS A 200 19.06 35.87 16.47
C LYS A 200 19.39 36.74 17.69
N ALA A 201 20.43 37.54 17.62
CA ALA A 201 20.61 38.80 18.33
C ALA A 201 21.60 39.64 17.51
#